data_AF-A0A7S0DR06-F1
#
_entry.id   AF-A0A7S0DR06-F1
#
_cell.length_a   1.000
_cell.length_b   1.000
_cell.length_c   1.000
_cell.angle_alpha   90.00
_cell.angle_beta   90.00
_cell.angle_gamma   90.00
#
_symmetry.space_group_name_H-M   'P 1'
#
loop_
_entity.id
_entity.type
_entity.pdbx_description
1 polymer ?
#
loop_
_entity_poly.entity_id
_entity_poly.type
_entity_poly.pdbx_seq_one_letter_code
_entity_poly.pdbx_strand_id
1 'polypeptide(L)'
;KDRVYGHFSSLIDTRTLVPKAWKTGKFKINPISPYALSSFMYTMAGFMILTVFNPSKNYIGNQSVDGALLSFQGFLSYKADVLCFGRDSIWHAVDRTVASLLTLYFAASKIAFLGPTDLIFYILTLGFGMIAFSRSRLARSEEYADFQGYLFWHGVWHTTFPLGFVAWCSYRHSL
;
A
#
# COMPACT_ATOMS: atom_id res chain seq x y z
N LYS A 1 -21.49 18.09 -11.13
CA LYS A 1 -21.79 16.64 -11.24
C LYS A 1 -20.58 15.85 -11.76
N ASP A 2 -19.51 16.50 -12.22
CA ASP A 2 -18.33 15.82 -12.83
C ASP A 2 -17.28 15.31 -11.83
N ARG A 3 -17.31 15.74 -10.55
CA ARG A 3 -16.33 15.29 -9.54
C ARG A 3 -16.53 13.84 -9.08
N VAL A 4 -17.77 13.34 -9.03
CA VAL A 4 -18.06 11.99 -8.52
C VAL A 4 -17.64 10.91 -9.54
N TYR A 5 -17.87 11.14 -10.84
CA TYR A 5 -17.40 10.25 -11.90
C TYR A 5 -15.87 10.24 -12.05
N GLY A 6 -15.19 11.31 -11.62
CA GLY A 6 -13.72 11.41 -11.64
C GLY A 6 -13.00 10.48 -10.66
N HIS A 7 -13.66 10.01 -9.59
CA HIS A 7 -13.02 9.16 -8.59
C HIS A 7 -12.99 7.67 -8.99
N PHE A 8 -14.09 7.12 -9.49
CA PHE A 8 -14.11 5.74 -10.00
C PHE A 8 -13.26 5.56 -11.25
N SER A 9 -13.27 6.55 -12.16
CA SER A 9 -12.41 6.50 -13.34
C SER A 9 -10.93 6.41 -12.97
N SER A 10 -10.53 6.98 -11.83
CA SER A 10 -9.15 6.96 -11.38
C SER A 10 -8.64 5.56 -10.98
N LEU A 11 -9.49 4.61 -10.58
CA LEU A 11 -9.04 3.26 -10.20
C LEU A 11 -8.57 2.45 -11.41
N ILE A 12 -9.28 2.58 -12.52
CA ILE A 12 -9.00 1.86 -13.78
C ILE A 12 -8.19 2.69 -14.77
N ASP A 13 -7.86 3.93 -14.43
CA ASP A 13 -7.02 4.79 -15.27
C ASP A 13 -5.62 4.18 -15.42
N THR A 14 -5.12 4.05 -16.63
CA THR A 14 -3.76 3.56 -16.88
C THR A 14 -2.73 4.69 -16.88
N ARG A 15 -3.18 5.95 -16.82
CA ARG A 15 -2.29 7.10 -16.84
C ARG A 15 -1.56 7.26 -15.53
N THR A 16 -0.29 7.66 -15.62
CA THR A 16 0.47 8.02 -14.43
C THR A 16 -0.03 9.36 -13.87
N LEU A 17 -0.21 9.39 -12.55
CA LEU A 17 -0.67 10.55 -11.80
C LEU A 17 0.47 11.48 -11.32
N VAL A 18 1.70 11.24 -11.78
CA VAL A 18 2.82 12.11 -11.42
C VAL A 18 2.79 13.42 -12.23
N PRO A 19 3.34 14.52 -11.68
CA PRO A 19 3.50 15.79 -12.38
C PRO A 19 4.10 15.64 -13.78
N LYS A 20 3.66 16.49 -14.72
CA LYS A 20 4.19 16.49 -16.10
C LYS A 20 5.72 16.63 -16.14
N ALA A 21 6.28 17.43 -15.24
CA ALA A 21 7.73 17.62 -15.12
C ALA A 21 8.49 16.31 -14.87
N TRP A 22 7.88 15.35 -14.16
CA TRP A 22 8.50 14.07 -13.82
C TRP A 22 8.46 13.06 -14.97
N LYS A 23 7.55 13.25 -15.95
CA LYS A 23 7.43 12.39 -17.14
C LYS A 23 8.57 12.59 -18.15
N THR A 24 9.37 13.64 -17.99
CA THR A 24 10.45 14.01 -18.92
C THR A 24 11.66 13.07 -18.92
N GLY A 25 11.66 12.03 -18.07
CA GLY A 25 12.76 11.07 -17.94
C GLY A 25 13.97 11.59 -17.13
N LYS A 26 13.94 12.86 -16.71
CA LYS A 26 14.94 13.44 -15.78
C LYS A 26 14.84 12.83 -14.38
N PHE A 27 13.63 12.47 -13.96
CA PHE A 27 13.37 11.84 -12.67
C PHE A 27 13.32 10.33 -12.87
N LYS A 28 14.36 9.65 -12.40
CA LYS A 28 14.47 8.19 -12.45
C LYS A 28 14.50 7.64 -11.03
N ILE A 29 13.71 6.61 -10.78
CA ILE A 29 13.77 5.87 -9.53
C ILE A 29 14.93 4.89 -9.62
N ASN A 30 15.84 4.94 -8.65
CA ASN A 30 16.83 3.89 -8.48
C ASN A 30 16.09 2.62 -7.98
N PRO A 31 16.14 1.48 -8.71
CA PRO A 31 15.37 0.28 -8.42
C PRO A 31 15.71 -0.39 -7.07
N ILE A 32 16.84 -0.02 -6.46
CA ILE A 32 17.28 -0.49 -5.15
C ILE A 32 17.27 0.61 -4.08
N SER A 33 16.64 1.76 -4.36
CA SER A 33 16.47 2.83 -3.37
C SER A 33 15.53 2.41 -2.23
N PRO A 34 15.61 3.06 -1.06
CA PRO A 34 14.67 2.82 0.03
C PRO A 34 13.20 2.93 -0.40
N TYR A 35 12.87 3.91 -1.25
CA TYR A 35 11.53 4.03 -1.84
C TYR A 35 11.16 2.79 -2.68
N ALA A 36 12.04 2.37 -3.58
CA ALA A 36 11.75 1.22 -4.45
C ALA A 36 11.54 -0.06 -3.63
N LEU A 37 12.42 -0.32 -2.66
CA LEU A 37 12.34 -1.47 -1.76
C LEU A 37 11.13 -1.43 -0.83
N SER A 38 10.63 -0.24 -0.46
CA SER A 38 9.44 -0.11 0.38
C SER A 38 8.21 -0.81 -0.22
N SER A 39 8.10 -0.90 -1.55
CA SER A 39 7.00 -1.59 -2.23
C SER A 39 6.90 -3.07 -1.84
N PHE A 40 8.04 -3.69 -1.48
CA PHE A 40 8.10 -5.09 -1.04
C PHE A 40 7.78 -5.29 0.44
N MET A 41 7.45 -4.24 1.20
CA MET A 41 7.03 -4.38 2.60
C MET A 41 5.76 -5.23 2.73
N TYR A 42 4.81 -5.11 1.78
CA TYR A 42 3.66 -6.01 1.70
C TYR A 42 4.09 -7.46 1.47
N THR A 43 5.09 -7.67 0.60
CA THR A 43 5.61 -9.01 0.33
C THR A 43 6.25 -9.65 1.54
N MET A 44 7.05 -8.87 2.27
CA MET A 44 7.67 -9.28 3.52
C MET A 44 6.61 -9.65 4.57
N ALA A 45 5.61 -8.80 4.77
CA ALA A 45 4.51 -9.08 5.71
C ALA A 45 3.73 -10.35 5.32
N GLY A 46 3.41 -10.50 4.02
CA GLY A 46 2.76 -11.71 3.49
C GLY A 46 3.57 -12.99 3.78
N PHE A 47 4.89 -12.93 3.56
CA PHE A 47 5.77 -14.05 3.82
C PHE A 47 5.88 -14.39 5.32
N MET A 48 5.94 -13.38 6.18
CA MET A 48 5.92 -13.59 7.64
C MET A 48 4.62 -14.25 8.11
N ILE A 49 3.47 -13.88 7.52
CA ILE A 49 2.20 -14.56 7.83
C ILE A 49 2.27 -16.03 7.45
N LEU A 50 2.78 -16.35 6.27
CA LEU A 50 2.86 -17.72 5.78
C LEU A 50 3.86 -18.59 6.56
N THR A 51 4.94 -18.01 7.07
CA THR A 51 6.07 -18.79 7.61
C THR A 51 6.29 -18.66 9.12
N VAL A 52 5.97 -17.50 9.69
CA VAL A 52 6.21 -17.20 11.11
C VAL A 52 4.92 -17.33 11.90
N PHE A 53 3.82 -16.77 11.39
CA PHE A 53 2.57 -16.71 12.15
C PHE A 53 1.61 -17.86 11.85
N ASN A 54 1.83 -18.64 10.79
CA ASN A 54 0.98 -19.77 10.41
C ASN A 54 1.56 -21.10 10.92
N PRO A 55 0.80 -21.92 11.66
CA PRO A 55 -0.58 -21.69 12.10
C PRO A 55 -0.67 -20.86 13.40
N SER A 56 -1.61 -19.92 13.45
CA SER A 56 -2.02 -19.24 14.68
C SER A 56 -3.50 -19.47 14.95
N LYS A 57 -3.80 -20.04 16.13
CA LYS A 57 -5.18 -20.29 16.57
C LYS A 57 -5.98 -19.01 16.80
N ASN A 58 -5.27 -17.91 17.09
CA ASN A 58 -5.86 -16.62 17.43
C ASN A 58 -5.94 -15.67 16.23
N TYR A 59 -5.57 -16.13 15.03
CA TYR A 59 -5.68 -15.31 13.82
C TYR A 59 -7.15 -15.14 13.37
N ILE A 60 -7.49 -13.94 12.91
CA ILE A 60 -8.82 -13.64 12.36
C ILE A 60 -8.76 -13.73 10.83
N GLY A 61 -9.41 -14.75 10.27
CA GLY A 61 -9.48 -14.98 8.82
C GLY A 61 -8.60 -16.15 8.37
N ASN A 62 -8.21 -16.16 7.09
CA ASN A 62 -7.41 -17.23 6.50
C ASN A 62 -5.97 -16.76 6.25
N GLN A 63 -5.04 -17.21 7.10
CA GLN A 63 -3.63 -16.81 7.05
C GLN A 63 -2.96 -17.11 5.70
N SER A 64 -3.25 -18.27 5.12
CA SER A 64 -2.65 -18.68 3.85
C SER A 64 -3.09 -17.77 2.70
N VAL A 65 -4.39 -17.43 2.66
CA VAL A 65 -4.93 -16.51 1.65
C VAL A 65 -4.39 -15.10 1.87
N ASP A 66 -4.43 -14.60 3.10
CA ASP A 66 -3.99 -13.25 3.45
C ASP A 66 -2.50 -13.06 3.15
N GLY A 67 -1.68 -14.05 3.52
CA GLY A 67 -0.25 -14.08 3.24
C GLY A 67 0.05 -14.08 1.75
N ALA A 68 -0.60 -14.94 0.97
CA ALA A 68 -0.40 -15.03 -0.47
C ALA A 68 -0.81 -13.74 -1.20
N LEU A 69 -1.96 -13.15 -0.84
CA LEU A 69 -2.44 -11.90 -1.44
C LEU A 69 -1.49 -10.73 -1.16
N LEU A 70 -1.03 -10.58 0.10
CA LEU A 70 -0.04 -9.56 0.47
C LEU A 70 1.31 -9.78 -0.22
N SER A 71 1.74 -11.04 -0.33
CA SER A 71 2.94 -11.42 -1.08
C SER A 71 2.90 -10.94 -2.52
N PHE A 72 1.76 -11.16 -3.20
CA PHE A 72 1.56 -10.74 -4.58
C PHE A 72 1.48 -9.22 -4.75
N GLN A 73 0.79 -8.52 -3.83
CA GLN A 73 0.59 -7.08 -3.89
C GLN A 73 1.91 -6.28 -3.97
N GLY A 74 2.96 -6.69 -3.25
CA GLY A 74 4.24 -5.97 -3.30
C GLY A 74 4.91 -6.00 -4.68
N PHE A 75 4.75 -7.08 -5.45
CA PHE A 75 5.25 -7.14 -6.83
C PHE A 75 4.47 -6.21 -7.78
N LEU A 76 3.16 -6.09 -7.60
CA LEU A 76 2.32 -5.18 -8.39
C LEU A 76 2.70 -3.73 -8.11
N SER A 77 2.83 -3.38 -6.83
CA SER A 77 3.24 -2.05 -6.40
C SER A 77 4.63 -1.70 -6.96
N TYR A 78 5.61 -2.59 -6.87
CA TYR A 78 6.95 -2.35 -7.44
C TYR A 78 6.91 -2.10 -8.95
N LYS A 79 6.12 -2.90 -9.70
CA LYS A 79 5.97 -2.70 -11.15
C LYS A 79 5.35 -1.35 -11.47
N ALA A 80 4.30 -0.95 -10.77
CA ALA A 80 3.62 0.33 -10.98
C ALA A 80 4.51 1.52 -10.59
N ASP A 81 5.00 1.51 -9.35
CA ASP A 81 5.64 2.67 -8.72
C ASP A 81 7.13 2.84 -9.10
N VAL A 82 7.82 1.77 -9.50
CA VAL A 82 9.26 1.82 -9.81
C VAL A 82 9.48 1.64 -11.31
N LEU A 83 9.06 0.51 -11.86
CA LEU A 83 9.37 0.17 -13.27
C LEU A 83 8.57 1.02 -14.26
N CYS A 84 7.32 1.36 -13.93
CA CYS A 84 6.44 2.18 -14.75
C CYS A 84 6.42 3.65 -14.32
N PHE A 85 7.34 4.08 -13.45
CA PHE A 85 7.36 5.45 -12.95
C PHE A 85 7.46 6.48 -14.09
N GLY A 86 6.59 7.50 -14.06
CA GLY A 86 6.57 8.56 -15.07
C GLY A 86 6.02 8.16 -16.43
N ARG A 87 5.54 6.92 -16.61
CA ARG A 87 4.99 6.41 -17.87
C ARG A 87 3.57 5.91 -17.67
N ASP A 88 2.73 6.07 -18.69
CA ASP A 88 1.40 5.47 -18.70
C ASP A 88 1.53 3.96 -18.88
N SER A 89 0.78 3.19 -18.09
CA SER A 89 0.93 1.74 -18.00
C SER A 89 -0.30 1.11 -17.34
N ILE A 90 -0.70 -0.06 -17.83
CA ILE A 90 -1.79 -0.84 -17.22
C ILE A 90 -1.49 -1.21 -15.76
N TRP A 91 -0.21 -1.30 -15.39
CA TRP A 91 0.21 -1.67 -14.03
C TRP A 91 -0.29 -0.68 -12.98
N HIS A 92 -0.48 0.61 -13.33
CA HIS A 92 -1.05 1.61 -12.41
C HIS A 92 -2.53 1.34 -12.08
N ALA A 93 -3.31 0.87 -13.06
CA ALA A 93 -4.71 0.51 -12.87
C ALA A 93 -4.83 -0.80 -12.08
N VAL A 94 -4.01 -1.79 -12.45
CA VAL A 94 -3.95 -3.09 -11.78
C VAL A 94 -3.59 -2.92 -10.31
N ASP A 95 -2.50 -2.22 -10.00
CA ASP A 95 -2.05 -2.01 -8.62
C ASP A 95 -3.11 -1.30 -7.77
N ARG A 96 -3.66 -0.17 -8.24
CA ARG A 96 -4.71 0.56 -7.51
C ARG A 96 -5.96 -0.27 -7.27
N THR A 97 -6.41 -1.02 -8.28
CA THR A 97 -7.60 -1.86 -8.19
C THR A 97 -7.36 -2.99 -7.20
N VAL A 98 -6.24 -3.71 -7.32
CA VAL A 98 -5.90 -4.83 -6.44
C VAL A 98 -5.69 -4.33 -5.01
N ALA A 99 -4.91 -3.28 -4.78
CA ALA A 99 -4.73 -2.67 -3.45
C ALA A 99 -6.05 -2.24 -2.81
N SER A 100 -6.98 -1.65 -3.57
CA SER A 100 -8.29 -1.24 -3.07
C SER A 100 -9.15 -2.45 -2.69
N LEU A 101 -9.16 -3.49 -3.53
CA LEU A 101 -9.88 -4.74 -3.25
C LEU A 101 -9.30 -5.48 -2.05
N LEU A 102 -7.97 -5.57 -1.92
CA LEU A 102 -7.33 -6.14 -0.73
C LEU A 102 -7.72 -5.34 0.51
N THR A 103 -7.65 -4.00 0.46
CA THR A 103 -8.01 -3.14 1.60
C THR A 103 -9.46 -3.40 2.04
N LEU A 104 -10.39 -3.47 1.08
CA LEU A 104 -11.79 -3.79 1.36
C LEU A 104 -11.95 -5.20 1.92
N TYR A 105 -11.26 -6.18 1.35
CA TYR A 105 -11.27 -7.56 1.83
C TYR A 105 -10.76 -7.67 3.27
N PHE A 106 -9.64 -7.03 3.62
CA PHE A 106 -9.10 -7.01 4.98
C PHE A 106 -10.05 -6.31 5.95
N ALA A 107 -10.62 -5.17 5.56
CA ALA A 107 -11.60 -4.47 6.39
C ALA A 107 -12.85 -5.35 6.62
N ALA A 108 -13.48 -5.85 5.56
CA ALA A 108 -14.71 -6.63 5.66
C ALA A 108 -14.53 -7.97 6.40
N SER A 109 -13.39 -8.65 6.21
CA SER A 109 -13.14 -9.95 6.84
C SER A 109 -12.76 -9.86 8.32
N LYS A 110 -12.29 -8.70 8.80
CA LYS A 110 -11.70 -8.60 10.15
C LYS A 110 -12.40 -7.59 11.05
N ILE A 111 -12.89 -6.46 10.52
CA ILE A 111 -13.34 -5.32 11.35
C ILE A 111 -14.44 -5.70 12.34
N ALA A 112 -15.36 -6.59 11.95
CA ALA A 112 -16.46 -7.06 12.80
C ALA A 112 -16.01 -7.96 13.96
N PHE A 113 -14.78 -8.46 13.93
CA PHE A 113 -14.23 -9.42 14.89
C PHE A 113 -13.09 -8.81 15.73
N LEU A 114 -12.77 -7.54 15.54
CA LEU A 114 -11.70 -6.87 16.28
C LEU A 114 -12.13 -6.60 17.73
N GLY A 115 -11.34 -7.06 18.69
CA GLY A 115 -11.49 -6.64 20.08
C GLY A 115 -10.96 -5.22 20.31
N PRO A 116 -11.12 -4.66 21.52
CA PRO A 116 -10.66 -3.29 21.83
C PRO A 116 -9.18 -3.05 21.54
N THR A 117 -8.30 -3.98 21.90
CA THR A 117 -6.86 -3.88 21.62
C THR A 117 -6.56 -3.94 20.12
N ASP A 118 -7.26 -4.80 19.37
CA ASP A 118 -7.12 -4.93 17.91
C ASP A 118 -7.54 -3.63 17.20
N LEU A 119 -8.59 -2.97 17.70
CA LEU A 119 -9.04 -1.67 17.20
C LEU A 119 -7.98 -0.58 17.37
N ILE A 120 -7.18 -0.61 18.44
CA ILE A 120 -6.08 0.34 18.64
C ILE A 120 -5.04 0.18 17.51
N PHE A 121 -4.60 -1.06 17.23
CA PHE A 121 -3.69 -1.33 16.11
C PHE A 121 -4.28 -0.84 14.78
N TYR A 122 -5.55 -1.14 14.54
CA TYR A 122 -6.24 -0.72 13.32
C TYR A 122 -6.30 0.80 13.17
N ILE A 123 -6.76 1.53 14.20
CA ILE A 123 -6.91 2.99 14.18
C ILE A 123 -5.55 3.68 14.02
N LEU A 124 -4.53 3.24 14.75
CA LEU A 124 -3.20 3.83 14.64
C LEU A 124 -2.61 3.59 13.25
N THR A 125 -2.65 2.35 12.76
CA THR A 125 -2.12 1.99 11.44
C THR A 125 -2.84 2.76 10.33
N LEU A 126 -4.17 2.78 10.35
CA LEU A 126 -4.98 3.51 9.38
C LEU A 126 -4.72 5.01 9.48
N GLY A 127 -4.71 5.59 10.67
CA GLY A 127 -4.47 7.02 10.90
C GLY A 127 -3.14 7.48 10.35
N PHE A 128 -2.04 6.81 10.73
CA PHE A 128 -0.71 7.12 10.21
C PHE A 128 -0.61 6.88 8.70
N GLY A 129 -1.19 5.79 8.20
CA GLY A 129 -1.22 5.48 6.77
C GLY A 129 -1.93 6.58 5.97
N MET A 130 -3.07 7.08 6.45
CA MET A 130 -3.82 8.15 5.80
C MET A 130 -3.07 9.48 5.82
N ILE A 131 -2.32 9.78 6.89
CA ILE A 131 -1.44 10.96 6.95
C ILE A 131 -0.34 10.84 5.89
N ALA A 132 0.36 9.71 5.83
CA ALA A 132 1.43 9.48 4.85
C ALA A 132 0.91 9.56 3.41
N PHE A 133 -0.24 8.94 3.12
CA PHE A 133 -0.90 9.02 1.82
C PHE A 133 -1.27 10.46 1.44
N SER A 134 -1.84 11.21 2.38
CA SER A 134 -2.23 12.60 2.14
C SER A 134 -1.03 13.49 1.86
N ARG A 135 0.07 13.30 2.61
CA ARG A 135 1.34 13.98 2.36
C ARG A 135 1.97 13.60 1.02
N SER A 136 1.94 12.33 0.63
CA SER A 136 2.45 11.90 -0.68
C SER A 136 1.65 12.51 -1.84
N ARG A 137 0.33 12.62 -1.68
CA ARG A 137 -0.55 13.30 -2.64
C ARG A 137 -0.25 14.79 -2.75
N LEU A 138 0.00 15.46 -1.64
CA LEU A 138 0.38 16.87 -1.63
C LEU A 138 1.73 17.07 -2.34
N ALA A 139 2.74 16.27 -2.01
CA ALA A 139 4.06 16.36 -2.60
C ALA A 139 4.06 16.12 -4.12
N ARG A 140 3.21 15.22 -4.63
CA ARG A 140 3.05 14.99 -6.08
C ARG A 140 2.10 15.95 -6.78
N SER A 141 1.48 16.92 -6.11
CA SER A 141 0.59 17.85 -6.81
C SER A 141 1.41 18.66 -7.83
N GLU A 142 0.77 19.14 -8.90
CA GLU A 142 1.44 19.99 -9.89
C GLU A 142 1.94 21.31 -9.28
N GLU A 143 1.33 21.76 -8.17
CA GLU A 143 1.72 22.99 -7.46
C GLU A 143 3.06 22.84 -6.74
N TYR A 144 3.28 21.73 -6.04
CA TYR A 144 4.50 21.51 -5.28
C TYR A 144 5.58 20.80 -6.10
N ALA A 145 5.18 19.75 -6.84
CA ALA A 145 6.08 18.88 -7.59
C ALA A 145 7.36 18.49 -6.83
N ASP A 146 7.24 18.27 -5.50
CA ASP A 146 8.32 17.86 -4.62
C ASP A 146 8.57 16.35 -4.76
N PHE A 147 9.54 16.03 -5.61
CA PHE A 147 9.89 14.65 -5.93
C PHE A 147 10.39 13.89 -4.69
N GLN A 148 11.30 14.47 -3.91
CA GLN A 148 11.87 13.78 -2.74
C GLN A 148 10.84 13.60 -1.64
N GLY A 149 10.01 14.62 -1.39
CA GLY A 149 8.87 14.50 -0.48
C GLY A 149 7.91 13.41 -0.89
N TYR A 150 7.62 13.26 -2.20
CA TYR A 150 6.78 12.18 -2.68
C TYR A 150 7.40 10.80 -2.41
N LEU A 151 8.68 10.59 -2.76
CA LEU A 151 9.35 9.32 -2.51
C LEU A 151 9.35 8.95 -1.03
N PHE A 152 9.64 9.92 -0.16
CA PHE A 152 9.64 9.70 1.28
C PHE A 152 8.25 9.34 1.79
N TRP A 153 7.25 10.20 1.59
CA TRP A 153 5.91 9.99 2.15
C TRP A 153 5.18 8.79 1.56
N HIS A 154 5.39 8.49 0.27
CA HIS A 154 4.83 7.30 -0.35
C HIS A 154 5.54 6.02 0.12
N GLY A 155 6.85 6.07 0.34
CA GLY A 155 7.58 4.96 0.97
C GLY A 155 7.15 4.70 2.42
N VAL A 156 6.90 5.76 3.19
CA VAL A 156 6.29 5.64 4.53
C VAL A 156 4.91 4.99 4.44
N TRP A 157 4.08 5.38 3.48
CA TRP A 157 2.76 4.77 3.26
C TRP A 157 2.85 3.25 2.96
N HIS A 158 3.79 2.83 2.11
CA HIS A 158 4.08 1.41 1.86
C HIS A 158 4.56 0.64 3.09
N THR A 159 5.14 1.34 4.07
CA THR A 159 5.73 0.74 5.26
C THR A 159 4.72 0.65 6.41
N THR A 160 3.87 1.67 6.59
CA THR A 160 2.96 1.76 7.74
C THR A 160 1.96 0.61 7.79
N PHE A 161 1.26 0.30 6.69
CA PHE A 161 0.24 -0.75 6.70
C PHE A 161 0.82 -2.15 6.95
N PRO A 162 1.87 -2.60 6.25
CA PRO A 162 2.50 -3.89 6.51
C PRO A 162 3.07 -4.01 7.91
N LEU A 163 3.75 -2.98 8.43
CA LEU A 163 4.30 -3.02 9.79
C LEU A 163 3.21 -3.05 10.86
N GLY A 164 2.17 -2.23 10.71
CA GLY A 164 1.02 -2.26 11.62
C GLY A 164 0.35 -3.63 11.62
N PHE A 165 0.22 -4.25 10.45
CA PHE A 165 -0.35 -5.59 10.33
C PHE A 165 0.54 -6.68 10.93
N VAL A 166 1.85 -6.63 10.72
CA VAL A 166 2.81 -7.56 11.36
C VAL A 166 2.80 -7.39 12.87
N ALA A 167 2.78 -6.16 13.38
CA ALA A 167 2.69 -5.90 14.82
C ALA A 167 1.41 -6.48 15.44
N TRP A 168 0.27 -6.31 14.76
CA TRP A 168 -0.99 -6.92 15.15
C TRP A 168 -0.93 -8.46 15.13
N CYS A 169 -0.35 -9.06 14.08
CA CYS A 169 -0.16 -10.51 14.00
C CYS A 169 0.71 -11.03 15.14
N SER A 170 1.82 -10.36 15.45
CA SER A 170 2.71 -10.71 16.56
C SER A 170 1.98 -10.68 17.90
N TYR A 171 1.18 -9.63 18.16
CA TYR A 171 0.35 -9.54 19.35
C TYR A 171 -0.62 -10.73 19.45
N ARG A 172 -1.38 -11.01 18.39
CA ARG A 172 -2.35 -12.13 18.36
C ARG A 172 -1.66 -13.49 18.50
N HIS A 173 -0.46 -13.66 17.97
CA HIS A 173 0.31 -14.89 18.08
C HIS A 173 0.86 -15.13 19.49
N SER A 174 1.05 -14.08 20.29
CA SER A 174 1.49 -14.19 21.69
C SER A 174 0.37 -14.47 22.71
N LEU A 175 -0.90 -14.35 22.29
CA LEU A 175 -2.06 -14.77 23.09
C LEU A 175 -2.20 -16.29 23.04
#